data_AF-A0A7V1PXU8-F1
#
_entry.id   AF-A0A7V1PXU8-F1
#
_cell.length_a   1.000
_cell.length_b   1.000
_cell.length_c   1.000
_cell.angle_alpha   90.00
_cell.angle_beta   90.00
_cell.angle_gamma   90.00
#
_symmetry.space_group_name_H-M   'P 1'
#
loop_
_entity.id
_entity.type
_entity.pdbx_description
1 polymer ?
#
loop_
_entity_poly.entity_id
_entity_poly.type
_entity_poly.pdbx_seq_one_letter_code
_entity_poly.pdbx_strand_id
1 'polypeptide(L)'
;MTKKQIFVIVAKYEYELNGYPPERWIGDAPIISARLASRELALRHAMWMCKNIPELVKKHKMKKANQWLGFIQGILWVTGTKSINVMTHDSKIV
;
A
#
# COMPACT_ATOMS: atom_id res chain seq x y z
N MET A 1 10.03 3.16 -10.30
CA MET A 1 10.85 2.61 -9.19
C MET A 1 11.54 1.31 -9.64
N THR A 2 12.77 1.08 -9.17
CA THR A 2 13.54 -0.15 -9.30
C THR A 2 12.96 -1.26 -8.40
N LYS A 3 13.36 -2.53 -8.62
CA LYS A 3 12.94 -3.65 -7.75
C LYS A 3 13.32 -3.41 -6.29
N LYS A 4 14.57 -2.98 -6.06
CA LYS A 4 15.11 -2.72 -4.71
C LYS A 4 14.32 -1.62 -3.99
N GLN A 5 14.00 -0.53 -4.69
CA GLN A 5 13.15 0.56 -4.17
C GLN A 5 11.80 0.03 -3.68
N ILE A 6 11.11 -0.77 -4.50
CA ILE A 6 9.80 -1.31 -4.13
C ILE A 6 9.89 -2.16 -2.86
N PHE A 7 10.90 -3.03 -2.74
CA PHE A 7 11.07 -3.84 -1.53
C PHE A 7 11.29 -2.99 -0.28
N VAL A 8 12.12 -1.94 -0.36
CA VAL A 8 12.40 -1.05 0.78
C VAL A 8 11.13 -0.32 1.23
N ILE A 9 10.39 0.27 0.28
CA ILE A 9 9.17 1.03 0.59
C ILE A 9 8.08 0.10 1.15
N VAL A 10 7.90 -1.08 0.55
CA VAL A 10 6.92 -2.06 1.02
C VAL A 10 7.25 -2.55 2.43
N ALA A 11 8.51 -2.86 2.72
CA ALA A 11 8.91 -3.26 4.07
C ALA A 11 8.64 -2.16 5.11
N LYS A 12 8.87 -0.90 4.76
CA LYS A 12 8.54 0.26 5.61
C LYS A 12 7.04 0.34 5.88
N TYR A 13 6.20 0.23 4.84
CA TYR A 13 4.75 0.31 4.99
C TYR A 13 4.18 -0.89 5.74
N GLU A 14 4.74 -2.08 5.52
CA GLU A 14 4.40 -3.29 6.27
C GLU A 14 4.68 -3.13 7.77
N TYR A 15 5.83 -2.55 8.13
CA TYR A 15 6.16 -2.26 9.52
C TYR A 15 5.17 -1.28 10.16
N GLU A 16 4.79 -0.22 9.45
CA GLU A 16 3.81 0.77 9.92
C GLU A 16 2.39 0.19 10.06
N LEU A 17 2.06 -0.82 9.25
CA LEU A 17 0.77 -1.49 9.25
C LEU A 17 0.71 -2.73 10.14
N ASN A 18 1.77 -3.06 10.88
CA ASN A 18 1.89 -4.32 11.65
C ASN A 18 0.77 -4.52 12.71
N GLY A 19 0.08 -3.46 13.12
CA GLY A 19 -1.09 -3.54 14.00
C GLY A 19 -2.39 -4.00 13.33
N TYR A 20 -2.40 -4.21 12.02
CA TYR A 20 -3.59 -4.59 11.25
C TYR A 20 -3.42 -5.98 10.62
N PRO A 21 -4.38 -6.90 10.77
CA PRO A 21 -4.29 -8.20 10.11
C PRO A 21 -4.38 -8.03 8.57
N PRO A 22 -3.57 -8.75 7.78
CA PRO A 22 -3.64 -8.67 6.32
C PRO A 22 -4.95 -9.27 5.80
N GLU A 23 -5.83 -8.44 5.25
CA GLU A 23 -7.13 -8.88 4.74
C GLU A 23 -7.39 -8.34 3.33
N ARG A 24 -7.67 -9.22 2.36
CA ARG A 24 -8.04 -8.78 1.01
C ARG A 24 -9.48 -8.31 1.03
N TRP A 25 -9.72 -7.04 0.72
CA TRP A 25 -11.07 -6.59 0.43
C TRP A 25 -11.56 -7.17 -0.90
N ILE A 26 -12.65 -7.93 -0.84
CA ILE A 26 -13.38 -8.49 -1.99
C ILE A 26 -14.75 -7.80 -1.99
N GLY A 27 -14.82 -6.60 -2.52
CA GLY A 27 -16.08 -5.86 -2.63
C GLY A 27 -16.15 -5.11 -3.93
N ASP A 28 -17.33 -5.14 -4.57
CA ASP A 28 -17.65 -4.36 -5.76
C ASP A 28 -17.96 -2.88 -5.45
N ALA A 29 -17.83 -2.51 -4.17
CA ALA A 29 -18.20 -1.19 -3.70
C ALA A 29 -17.19 -0.15 -4.21
N PRO A 30 -17.65 0.91 -4.90
CA PRO A 30 -16.77 1.90 -5.51
C PRO A 30 -15.84 2.53 -4.48
N ILE A 31 -14.64 2.94 -4.89
CA ILE A 31 -13.58 3.52 -4.03
C ILE A 31 -14.12 4.67 -3.13
N ILE A 32 -15.21 5.32 -3.52
CA ILE A 32 -15.89 6.36 -2.74
C ILE A 32 -16.58 5.78 -1.49
N SER A 33 -17.11 4.56 -1.56
CA SER A 33 -17.54 3.80 -0.38
C SER A 33 -16.36 3.34 0.50
N ALA A 34 -15.12 3.33 -0.01
CA ALA A 34 -13.93 3.04 0.80
C ALA A 34 -13.58 4.18 1.79
N ARG A 35 -14.10 5.39 1.57
CA ARG A 35 -14.11 6.45 2.60
C ARG A 35 -15.07 6.13 3.76
N LEU A 36 -16.09 5.30 3.52
CA LEU A 36 -17.06 4.82 4.53
C LEU A 36 -16.72 3.41 5.05
N ALA A 37 -16.01 2.61 4.27
CA ALA A 37 -15.33 1.42 4.75
C ALA A 37 -14.43 1.85 5.89
N SER A 38 -14.55 1.20 7.04
CA SER A 38 -13.83 1.60 8.25
C SER A 38 -12.35 1.84 7.91
N ARG A 39 -11.76 2.90 8.47
CA ARG A 39 -10.32 3.19 8.39
C ARG A 39 -9.49 1.91 8.54
N GLU A 40 -9.92 1.05 9.45
CA GLU A 40 -9.34 -0.26 9.71
C GLU A 40 -9.38 -1.21 8.50
N LEU A 41 -10.51 -1.37 7.80
CA LEU A 41 -10.60 -2.23 6.61
C LEU A 41 -9.62 -1.79 5.51
N ALA A 42 -9.50 -0.48 5.29
CA ALA A 42 -8.56 0.07 4.32
C ALA A 42 -7.11 -0.26 4.71
N LEU A 43 -6.75 -0.17 5.99
CA LEU A 43 -5.41 -0.47 6.49
C LEU A 43 -5.09 -1.97 6.46
N ARG A 44 -6.06 -2.83 6.78
CA ARG A 44 -5.96 -4.29 6.61
C ARG A 44 -5.73 -4.67 5.15
N HIS A 45 -6.41 -3.99 4.22
CA HIS A 45 -6.21 -4.19 2.79
C HIS A 45 -4.84 -3.72 2.31
N ALA A 46 -4.39 -2.56 2.77
CA ALA A 46 -3.04 -2.09 2.50
C ALA A 46 -1.97 -3.08 3.02
N MET A 47 -2.18 -3.67 4.21
CA MET A 47 -1.29 -4.68 4.78
C MET A 47 -1.25 -5.96 3.94
N TRP A 48 -2.42 -6.44 3.49
CA TRP A 48 -2.49 -7.54 2.53
C TRP A 48 -1.72 -7.22 1.23
N MET A 49 -1.89 -6.02 0.67
CA MET A 49 -1.16 -5.62 -0.54
C MET A 49 0.35 -5.58 -0.31
N CYS A 50 0.81 -5.07 0.84
CA CYS A 50 2.23 -5.06 1.21
C CYS A 50 2.83 -6.48 1.17
N LYS A 51 2.15 -7.47 1.77
CA LYS A 51 2.60 -8.88 1.76
C LYS A 51 2.67 -9.49 0.35
N ASN A 52 1.88 -8.99 -0.60
CA ASN A 52 1.75 -9.57 -1.94
C ASN A 52 2.60 -8.87 -3.02
N ILE A 53 2.97 -7.59 -2.85
CA ILE A 53 3.82 -6.86 -3.81
C ILE A 53 5.17 -7.57 -4.08
N PRO A 54 5.87 -8.14 -3.07
CA PRO A 54 7.08 -8.93 -3.28
C PRO A 54 6.94 -10.01 -4.36
N GLU A 55 5.80 -10.70 -4.40
CA GLU A 55 5.54 -11.72 -5.43
C GLU A 55 5.34 -11.11 -6.82
N LEU A 56 4.66 -9.97 -6.92
CA LEU A 56 4.50 -9.27 -8.20
C LEU A 56 5.86 -8.86 -8.77
N VAL A 57 6.77 -8.40 -7.92
CA VAL A 57 8.14 -8.05 -8.30
C VAL A 57 8.93 -9.28 -8.74
N LYS A 58 8.85 -10.40 -8.01
CA LYS A 58 9.48 -11.69 -8.37
C LYS A 58 8.94 -12.21 -9.71
N LYS A 59 7.64 -12.07 -9.98
CA LYS A 59 6.97 -12.45 -11.24
C LYS A 59 7.17 -11.42 -12.37
N HIS A 60 8.08 -10.45 -12.21
CA HIS A 60 8.36 -9.37 -13.19
C HIS A 60 7.15 -8.48 -13.54
N LYS A 61 6.08 -8.48 -12.75
CA LYS A 61 4.87 -7.65 -12.93
C LYS A 61 5.05 -6.25 -12.34
N MET A 62 6.10 -5.55 -12.77
CA MET A 62 6.53 -4.26 -12.19
C MET A 62 5.46 -3.16 -12.29
N LYS A 63 4.75 -3.06 -13.42
CA LYS A 63 3.67 -2.07 -13.60
C LYS A 63 2.58 -2.25 -12.54
N LYS A 64 2.16 -3.48 -12.28
CA LYS A 64 1.13 -3.81 -11.28
C LYS A 64 1.63 -3.54 -9.86
N ALA A 65 2.88 -3.89 -9.57
CA ALA A 65 3.51 -3.58 -8.28
C ALA A 65 3.53 -2.07 -7.99
N ASN A 66 3.92 -1.25 -8.97
CA ASN A 66 3.90 0.22 -8.81
C ASN A 66 2.48 0.77 -8.64
N GLN A 67 1.49 0.26 -9.39
CA GLN A 67 0.08 0.65 -9.22
C GLN A 67 -0.43 0.33 -7.81
N TRP A 68 -0.11 -0.85 -7.29
CA TRP A 68 -0.48 -1.27 -5.95
C TRP A 68 0.20 -0.41 -4.88
N LEU A 69 1.46 -0.07 -5.09
CA LEU A 69 2.19 0.81 -4.17
C LEU A 69 1.58 2.21 -4.12
N GLY A 70 1.22 2.79 -5.27
CA GLY A 70 0.53 4.07 -5.33
C GLY A 70 -0.85 4.05 -4.66
N PHE A 71 -1.56 2.92 -4.77
CA PHE A 71 -2.84 2.74 -4.08
C PHE A 71 -2.67 2.68 -2.55
N ILE A 72 -1.66 1.95 -2.04
CA ILE A 72 -1.32 1.93 -0.62
C ILE A 72 -0.99 3.34 -0.12
N GLN A 73 -0.19 4.10 -0.87
CA GLN A 73 0.12 5.50 -0.53
C GLN A 73 -1.16 6.35 -0.44
N GLY A 74 -2.10 6.18 -1.37
CA GLY A 74 -3.42 6.80 -1.28
C GLY A 74 -4.15 6.45 0.02
N ILE A 75 -4.19 5.17 0.40
CA ILE A 75 -4.80 4.71 1.66
C ILE A 75 -4.12 5.34 2.87
N LEU A 76 -2.79 5.31 2.95
CA LEU A 76 -2.04 5.86 4.08
C LEU A 76 -2.28 7.36 4.25
N TRP A 77 -2.46 8.08 3.15
CA TRP A 77 -2.80 9.51 3.18
C TRP A 77 -4.22 9.78 3.65
N VAL A 78 -5.23 9.15 3.05
CA VAL A 78 -6.64 9.42 3.41
C VAL A 78 -7.00 8.95 4.82
N THR A 79 -6.27 7.96 5.35
CA THR A 79 -6.45 7.46 6.72
C THR A 79 -5.68 8.26 7.78
N GLY A 80 -4.91 9.28 7.36
CA GLY A 80 -4.06 10.09 8.23
C GLY A 80 -2.82 9.37 8.76
N THR A 81 -2.53 8.16 8.28
CA THR A 81 -1.39 7.35 8.72
C THR A 81 -0.05 7.92 8.23
N LYS A 82 -0.04 8.59 7.08
CA LYS A 82 1.11 9.36 6.58
C LYS A 82 0.70 10.71 5.99
N SER A 83 1.59 11.69 6.11
CA SER A 83 1.50 12.93 5.34
C SER A 83 2.04 12.76 3.93
N ILE A 84 1.50 13.55 2.99
CA ILE A 84 1.91 13.53 1.58
C ILE A 84 3.39 13.86 1.36
N ASN A 85 3.97 14.68 2.25
CA ASN A 85 5.38 15.06 2.21
C ASN A 85 6.31 13.88 2.49
N VAL A 86 5.92 12.96 3.37
CA VAL A 86 6.71 11.75 3.68
C VAL A 86 6.68 10.77 2.51
N MET A 87 5.54 10.61 1.84
CA MET A 87 5.39 9.67 0.72
C MET A 87 6.07 10.15 -0.57
N THR A 88 6.09 11.46 -0.80
CA THR A 88 6.81 12.05 -1.94
C THR A 88 8.33 11.92 -1.78
N HIS A 89 8.86 11.96 -0.56
CA HIS A 89 10.25 11.61 -0.28
C HIS A 89 10.52 10.12 -0.48
N ASP A 90 9.63 9.24 0.00
CA ASP A 90 9.76 7.78 -0.18
C ASP A 90 9.82 7.37 -1.67
N SER A 91 9.13 8.12 -2.54
CA SER A 91 9.12 7.86 -3.99
C SER A 91 10.33 8.45 -4.74
N LYS A 92 11.08 9.36 -4.10
CA LYS A 92 12.23 10.07 -4.68
C LYS A 92 13.59 9.60 -4.12
N ILE A 93 13.62 9.03 -2.93
CA ILE A 93 14.84 8.60 -2.24
C ILE A 93 14.87 7.07 -2.20
N VAL A 94 15.72 6.47 -3.06
CA VAL A 94 16.62 5.30 -2.87
C VAL A 94 17.13 4.84 -4.24
#